data_AF-D2W074-F1
#
_entry.id   AF-D2W074-F1
#
_cell.length_a   1.000
_cell.length_b   1.000
_cell.length_c   1.000
_cell.angle_alpha   90.00
_cell.angle_beta   90.00
_cell.angle_gamma   90.00
#
_symmetry.space_group_name_H-M   'P 1'
#
loop_
_entity.id
_entity.type
_entity.pdbx_description
1 polymer ?
#
loop_
_entity_poly.entity_id
_entity_poly.type
_entity_poly.pdbx_seq_one_letter_code
_entity_poly.pdbx_strand_id
1 'polypeptide(L)'
;MGAKCAKDDTTSSSKVEDNSKSKSEERKNTPPKEKRELKIYTMDDVAKSECWMVVDGYVVDCTGFDKDHPGGAYAIVQYAKKDATDIFLSSHGKRGVAKMKALAIGTIDGYKDIGKQLADIN
;
A
#
# COMPACT_ATOMS: atom_id res chain seq x y z
N MET A 1 -19.37 -0.48 -65.81
CA MET A 1 -19.23 -0.96 -64.41
C MET A 1 -19.35 0.27 -63.51
N GLY A 2 -20.07 0.16 -62.38
CA GLY A 2 -20.48 1.32 -61.57
C GLY A 2 -19.61 1.63 -60.34
N ALA A 3 -19.87 2.81 -59.77
CA ALA A 3 -19.39 3.38 -58.50
C ALA A 3 -20.02 2.68 -57.25
N LYS A 4 -19.71 2.96 -55.97
CA LYS A 4 -18.60 3.58 -55.16
C LYS A 4 -19.11 3.72 -53.70
N CYS A 5 -18.25 3.78 -52.66
CA CYS A 5 -18.60 3.94 -51.22
C CYS A 5 -19.36 2.74 -50.60
N ALA A 6 -19.50 2.52 -49.27
CA ALA A 6 -18.96 3.04 -47.99
C ALA A 6 -18.99 1.83 -46.95
N LYS A 7 -18.42 1.76 -45.73
CA LYS A 7 -18.49 2.62 -44.51
C LYS A 7 -19.91 2.90 -43.99
N ASP A 8 -20.21 3.07 -42.70
CA ASP A 8 -19.65 2.63 -41.37
C ASP A 8 -20.73 2.92 -40.28
N ASP A 9 -21.02 2.17 -39.19
CA ASP A 9 -20.67 0.82 -38.68
C ASP A 9 -21.61 0.41 -37.46
N THR A 10 -21.35 -0.70 -36.73
CA THR A 10 -21.42 -0.81 -35.23
C THR A 10 -22.70 -1.23 -34.44
N THR A 11 -22.48 -1.93 -33.28
CA THR A 11 -23.35 -2.15 -32.07
C THR A 11 -24.11 -3.49 -31.86
N SER A 12 -23.62 -4.33 -30.91
CA SER A 12 -24.36 -4.91 -29.75
C SER A 12 -23.57 -6.04 -29.07
N SER A 13 -23.66 -6.30 -27.76
CA SER A 13 -24.03 -5.44 -26.61
C SER A 13 -23.59 -6.15 -25.32
N SER A 14 -22.99 -5.43 -24.36
CA SER A 14 -22.84 -5.89 -22.97
C SER A 14 -22.56 -4.68 -22.08
N LYS A 15 -23.58 -4.29 -21.30
CA LYS A 15 -23.58 -3.08 -20.49
C LYS A 15 -23.61 -3.44 -19.01
N VAL A 16 -22.56 -3.07 -18.29
CA VAL A 16 -22.60 -2.89 -16.83
C VAL A 16 -22.00 -1.53 -16.50
N GLU A 17 -22.84 -0.65 -15.95
CA GLU A 17 -22.42 0.60 -15.32
C GLU A 17 -22.42 0.37 -13.80
N ASP A 18 -21.32 0.69 -13.12
CA ASP A 18 -21.40 1.29 -11.78
C ASP A 18 -20.52 2.54 -11.73
N ASN A 19 -20.96 3.54 -10.98
CA ASN A 19 -20.32 4.85 -10.91
C ASN A 19 -20.41 5.42 -9.49
N SER A 20 -19.42 5.11 -8.67
CA SER A 20 -19.33 5.57 -7.27
C SER A 20 -18.07 6.41 -6.97
N LYS A 21 -17.76 7.34 -7.88
CA LYS A 21 -17.46 8.76 -7.57
C LYS A 21 -16.82 9.13 -6.21
N SER A 22 -15.49 9.29 -6.18
CA SER A 22 -14.78 10.50 -5.71
C SER A 22 -13.32 10.38 -6.15
N LYS A 23 -12.68 11.26 -6.93
CA LYS A 23 -12.57 12.74 -6.93
C LYS A 23 -11.84 13.31 -5.71
N SER A 24 -10.76 14.06 -6.01
CA SER A 24 -9.88 14.81 -5.08
C SER A 24 -9.04 13.91 -4.16
N GLU A 25 -7.80 14.27 -3.80
CA GLU A 25 -7.11 15.56 -4.00
C GLU A 25 -5.60 15.39 -4.20
N GLU A 26 -4.96 16.34 -4.87
CA GLU A 26 -3.50 16.40 -4.91
C GLU A 26 -2.94 16.72 -3.53
N ARG A 27 -2.02 15.89 -3.01
CA ARG A 27 -1.06 16.31 -1.98
C ARG A 27 0.36 15.89 -2.33
N LYS A 28 1.00 16.70 -3.20
CA LYS A 28 2.46 16.81 -3.22
C LYS A 28 2.93 17.15 -1.80
N ASN A 29 3.77 16.30 -1.19
CA ASN A 29 4.66 16.70 -0.10
C ASN A 29 5.75 15.65 0.11
N THR A 30 6.97 15.98 -0.31
CA THR A 30 8.21 15.33 0.12
C THR A 30 9.01 16.34 0.95
N PRO A 31 8.80 16.40 2.29
CA PRO A 31 9.60 17.25 3.17
C PRO A 31 11.03 16.72 3.34
N PRO A 32 12.00 17.56 3.75
CA PRO A 32 13.38 17.15 3.98
C PRO A 32 13.56 16.15 5.16
N LYS A 33 14.78 15.63 5.28
CA LYS A 33 15.21 14.77 6.40
C LYS A 33 15.33 15.56 7.72
N GLU A 34 14.25 15.69 8.47
CA GLU A 34 14.34 15.93 9.91
C GLU A 34 13.25 15.16 10.67
N LYS A 35 13.28 15.20 12.02
CA LYS A 35 12.50 14.35 12.95
C LYS A 35 11.15 13.87 12.38
N ARG A 36 11.10 12.60 11.96
CA ARG A 36 9.83 11.92 11.70
C ARG A 36 9.16 11.61 13.03
N GLU A 37 8.19 12.44 13.41
CA GLU A 37 7.22 12.07 14.42
C GLU A 37 6.37 10.92 13.86
N LEU A 38 6.62 9.71 14.35
CA LEU A 38 5.86 8.52 13.97
C LEU A 38 4.43 8.71 14.45
N LYS A 39 3.50 8.85 13.51
CA LYS A 39 2.08 9.01 13.82
C LYS A 39 1.49 7.67 14.26
N ILE A 40 0.54 7.74 15.18
CA ILE A 40 -0.29 6.59 15.54
C ILE A 40 -1.42 6.48 14.51
N TYR A 41 -1.64 5.26 14.02
CA TYR A 41 -2.64 4.93 12.99
C TYR A 41 -3.48 3.73 13.45
N THR A 42 -4.72 3.63 12.98
CA THR A 42 -5.54 2.42 13.15
C THR A 42 -5.39 1.48 11.95
N MET A 43 -5.81 0.21 12.09
CA MET A 43 -5.93 -0.71 10.94
C MET A 43 -6.89 -0.16 9.89
N ASP A 44 -7.94 0.55 10.30
CA ASP A 44 -8.87 1.22 9.38
C ASP A 44 -8.20 2.33 8.58
N ASP A 45 -7.20 3.03 9.14
CA ASP A 45 -6.40 4.01 8.41
C ASP A 45 -5.49 3.38 7.37
N VAL A 46 -4.88 2.23 7.68
CA VAL A 46 -4.08 1.45 6.72
C VAL A 46 -4.98 0.88 5.62
N ALA A 47 -6.21 0.45 5.95
CA ALA A 47 -7.20 -0.04 4.99
C ALA A 47 -7.67 1.00 3.96
N LYS A 48 -7.44 2.31 4.21
CA LYS A 48 -7.78 3.41 3.27
C LYS A 48 -6.73 3.60 2.16
N SER A 49 -5.59 2.90 2.19
CA SER A 49 -4.50 3.04 1.21
C SER A 49 -4.17 1.73 0.49
N GLU A 50 -4.11 1.75 -0.84
CA GLU A 50 -3.72 0.59 -1.66
C GLU A 50 -2.22 0.23 -1.56
N CYS A 51 -1.40 1.08 -0.92
CA CYS A 51 0.06 0.97 -0.87
C CYS A 51 0.64 0.98 0.56
N TRP A 52 -0.21 0.99 1.60
CA TRP A 52 0.25 0.91 3.00
C TRP A 52 0.11 -0.51 3.54
N MET A 53 1.03 -0.89 4.42
CA MET A 53 1.02 -2.18 5.12
C MET A 53 1.61 -2.03 6.53
N VAL A 54 1.32 -3.00 7.40
CA VAL A 54 1.91 -3.08 8.75
C VAL A 54 3.05 -4.10 8.75
N VAL A 55 4.18 -3.73 9.33
CA VAL A 55 5.35 -4.61 9.52
C VAL A 55 5.94 -4.33 10.90
N ASP A 56 5.97 -5.32 11.79
CA ASP A 56 6.52 -5.20 13.15
C ASP A 56 5.89 -4.02 13.92
N GLY A 57 4.57 -3.84 13.76
CA GLY A 57 3.81 -2.70 14.29
C GLY A 57 4.01 -1.35 13.59
N TYR A 58 4.99 -1.20 12.70
CA TYR A 58 5.20 0.01 11.92
C TYR A 58 4.26 0.08 10.71
N VAL A 59 3.66 1.24 10.46
CA VAL A 59 2.94 1.54 9.22
C VAL A 59 3.93 2.03 8.18
N VAL A 60 4.03 1.29 7.08
CA VAL A 60 5.00 1.49 6.00
C VAL A 60 4.28 1.99 4.76
N ASP A 61 4.76 3.09 4.18
CA ASP A 61 4.26 3.58 2.90
C ASP A 61 5.15 3.05 1.75
N CYS A 62 4.59 2.16 0.94
CA CYS A 62 5.27 1.60 -0.25
C CYS A 62 4.92 2.35 -1.54
N THR A 63 4.22 3.49 -1.48
CA THR A 63 3.82 4.29 -2.66
C THR A 63 5.05 4.74 -3.45
N GLY A 64 5.20 4.23 -4.68
CA GLY A 64 6.36 4.50 -5.54
C GLY A 64 7.61 3.65 -5.26
N PHE A 65 7.58 2.76 -4.24
CA PHE A 65 8.60 1.72 -4.05
C PHE A 65 8.24 0.41 -4.78
N ASP A 66 7.05 0.33 -5.38
CA ASP A 66 6.53 -0.79 -6.18
C ASP A 66 7.48 -1.25 -7.29
N LYS A 67 8.19 -0.32 -7.93
CA LYS A 67 9.14 -0.59 -9.03
C LYS A 67 10.56 -0.87 -8.56
N ASP A 68 10.93 -0.37 -7.39
CA ASP A 68 12.25 -0.53 -6.77
C ASP A 68 12.33 -1.80 -5.88
N HIS A 69 11.20 -2.45 -5.61
CA HIS A 69 11.12 -3.62 -4.75
C HIS A 69 11.67 -4.88 -5.47
N PRO A 70 12.70 -5.58 -4.93
CA PRO A 70 13.26 -6.77 -5.57
C PRO A 70 12.29 -7.96 -5.70
N GLY A 71 11.26 -8.04 -4.85
CA GLY A 71 10.16 -9.01 -4.99
C GLY A 71 9.04 -8.55 -5.95
N GLY A 72 9.20 -7.41 -6.62
CA GLY A 72 8.24 -6.81 -7.54
C GLY A 72 7.02 -6.16 -6.88
N ALA A 73 6.31 -5.33 -7.65
CA ALA A 73 5.11 -4.62 -7.22
C ALA A 73 3.99 -5.56 -6.71
N TYR A 74 3.85 -6.75 -7.31
CA TYR A 74 2.78 -7.69 -7.00
C TYR A 74 2.79 -8.15 -5.53
N ALA A 75 3.98 -8.36 -4.95
CA ALA A 75 4.12 -8.71 -3.54
C ALA A 75 3.65 -7.58 -2.61
N ILE A 76 3.89 -6.31 -2.99
CA ILE A 76 3.39 -5.16 -2.23
C ILE A 76 1.86 -5.09 -2.29
N VAL A 77 1.27 -5.24 -3.48
CA VAL A 77 -0.19 -5.17 -3.67
C VAL A 77 -0.93 -6.34 -2.98
N GLN A 78 -0.36 -7.55 -2.96
CA GLN A 78 -0.99 -8.68 -2.25
C GLN A 78 -1.10 -8.46 -0.73
N TYR A 79 -0.10 -7.82 -0.12
CA TYR A 79 0.00 -7.60 1.32
C TYR A 79 -0.34 -6.17 1.77
N ALA A 80 -0.76 -5.30 0.83
CA ALA A 80 -1.35 -4.01 1.15
C ALA A 80 -2.61 -4.16 2.02
N LYS A 81 -2.91 -3.14 2.83
CA LYS A 81 -4.03 -3.07 3.79
C LYS A 81 -4.00 -4.12 4.90
N LYS A 82 -2.88 -4.84 5.07
CA LYS A 82 -2.75 -5.98 5.99
C LYS A 82 -1.49 -5.85 6.84
N ASP A 83 -1.41 -6.73 7.85
CA ASP A 83 -0.13 -7.09 8.45
C ASP A 83 0.64 -8.01 7.49
N ALA A 84 1.90 -7.64 7.24
CA ALA A 84 2.85 -8.32 6.37
C ALA A 84 4.10 -8.82 7.14
N THR A 85 4.08 -8.74 8.47
CA THR A 85 5.25 -8.97 9.34
C THR A 85 5.90 -10.34 9.11
N ASP A 86 5.13 -11.42 9.12
CA ASP A 86 5.66 -12.79 8.98
C ASP A 86 6.40 -12.99 7.64
N ILE A 87 5.76 -12.61 6.53
CA ILE A 87 6.34 -12.76 5.19
C ILE A 87 7.49 -11.77 4.98
N PHE A 88 7.42 -10.57 5.56
CA PHE A 88 8.48 -9.58 5.49
C PHE A 88 9.72 -10.06 6.24
N LEU A 89 9.60 -10.46 7.51
CA LEU A 89 10.73 -10.92 8.33
C LEU A 89 11.36 -12.21 7.80
N SER A 90 10.55 -13.12 7.24
CA SER A 90 11.04 -14.32 6.56
C SER A 90 11.84 -14.00 5.29
N SER A 91 11.43 -12.97 4.54
CA SER A 91 12.07 -12.59 3.25
C SER A 91 13.18 -11.54 3.37
N HIS A 92 13.23 -10.77 4.47
CA HIS A 92 14.06 -9.56 4.58
C HIS A 92 14.93 -9.54 5.85
N GLY A 93 16.24 -9.74 5.66
CA GLY A 93 17.23 -9.44 6.68
C GLY A 93 17.41 -7.94 6.98
N LYS A 94 18.38 -7.62 7.84
CA LYS A 94 18.66 -6.27 8.40
C LYS A 94 18.64 -5.10 7.38
N ARG A 95 19.04 -5.33 6.12
CA ARG A 95 18.99 -4.31 5.05
C ARG A 95 17.56 -3.93 4.64
N GLY A 96 16.65 -4.91 4.58
CA GLY A 96 15.23 -4.67 4.29
C GLY A 96 14.56 -3.94 5.45
N VAL A 97 14.81 -4.37 6.70
CA VAL A 97 14.33 -3.66 7.91
C VAL A 97 14.80 -2.19 7.93
N ALA A 98 16.05 -1.91 7.54
CA ALA A 98 16.54 -0.52 7.45
C ALA A 98 15.83 0.30 6.36
N LYS A 99 15.51 -0.30 5.20
CA LYS A 99 14.71 0.35 4.13
C LYS A 99 13.26 0.55 4.57
N MET A 100 12.66 -0.43 5.26
CA MET A 100 11.32 -0.32 5.87
C MET A 100 11.26 0.84 6.85
N LYS A 101 12.20 0.96 7.80
CA LYS A 101 12.23 2.10 8.75
C LYS A 101 12.51 3.44 8.06
N ALA A 102 13.10 3.44 6.85
CA ALA A 102 13.21 4.62 5.99
C ALA A 102 11.94 4.93 5.15
N LEU A 103 10.96 4.02 5.09
CA LEU A 103 9.64 4.19 4.46
C LEU A 103 8.48 4.25 5.48
N ALA A 104 8.75 3.94 6.76
CA ALA A 104 7.78 4.04 7.84
C ALA A 104 7.29 5.48 8.05
N ILE A 105 5.97 5.62 8.12
CA ILE A 105 5.24 6.87 8.38
C ILE A 105 4.69 6.94 9.81
N GLY A 106 4.60 5.79 10.49
CA GLY A 106 3.99 5.70 11.82
C GLY A 106 4.01 4.29 12.40
N THR A 107 3.15 4.06 13.38
CA THR A 107 2.92 2.78 14.07
C THR A 107 1.43 2.55 14.30
N ILE A 108 1.02 1.28 14.43
CA ILE A 108 -0.37 0.92 14.75
C ILE A 108 -0.67 1.16 16.23
N ASP A 109 -1.83 1.77 16.52
CA ASP A 109 -2.34 1.91 17.88
C ASP A 109 -2.65 0.54 18.50
N GLY A 110 -2.25 0.35 19.76
CA GLY A 110 -2.47 -0.90 20.47
C GLY A 110 -1.89 -2.15 19.78
N TYR A 111 -0.90 -2.02 18.88
CA TYR A 111 -0.25 -3.18 18.27
C TYR A 111 0.26 -4.12 19.36
N LYS A 112 -0.04 -5.41 19.24
CA LYS A 112 0.39 -6.40 20.21
C LYS A 112 1.87 -6.68 20.03
N ASP A 113 2.70 -5.93 20.73
CA ASP A 113 4.07 -6.30 21.05
C ASP A 113 4.07 -7.72 21.68
N ILE A 114 4.28 -8.74 20.86
CA ILE A 114 4.32 -10.14 21.29
C ILE A 114 5.45 -10.37 22.32
N GLY A 115 6.52 -9.58 22.23
CA GLY A 115 7.59 -9.54 23.23
C GLY A 115 7.24 -8.85 24.56
N LYS A 116 6.11 -8.12 24.63
CA LYS A 116 5.65 -7.41 25.84
C LYS A 116 4.51 -8.14 26.54
N GLN A 117 3.58 -8.74 25.79
CA GLN A 117 2.56 -9.63 26.39
C GLN A 117 3.18 -10.83 27.12
N LEU A 118 4.43 -11.21 26.84
CA LEU A 118 5.17 -12.23 27.58
C LEU A 118 5.81 -11.72 28.89
N ALA A 119 5.99 -10.41 29.05
CA ALA A 119 6.57 -9.80 30.24
C ALA A 119 5.52 -9.53 31.34
N ASP A 120 4.27 -9.28 30.96
CA ASP A 120 3.16 -9.00 31.88
C ASP A 120 2.51 -10.27 32.49
N ILE A 121 3.13 -11.46 32.31
CA ILE A 121 2.61 -12.78 32.72
C ILE A 121 3.37 -13.38 33.92
N ASN A 122 4.45 -12.75 34.40
CA ASN A 122 5.42 -13.36 35.31
C ASN A 122 5.85 -12.47 36.50
#